data_AF-A0A8H4SA83-F1
#
_entry.id   AF-A0A8H4SA83-F1
#
_cell.length_a   1.000
_cell.length_b   1.000
_cell.length_c   1.000
_cell.angle_alpha   90.00
_cell.angle_beta   90.00
_cell.angle_gamma   90.00
#
_symmetry.space_group_name_H-M   'P 1'
#
loop_
_entity.id
_entity.type
_entity.pdbx_description
1 polymer ?
#
loop_
_entity_poly.entity_id
_entity_poly.type
_entity_poly.pdbx_seq_one_letter_code
_entity_poly.pdbx_strand_id
1 'polypeptide(L)'
;MTPPSNDPIGAMWYHPTLKSYTGHEDISSIGSAQDAMNYAVVMPPDSAGMEIRVTSGGKQLAQTPLQPGLNYASVTTMLPGSQNVEIMSNGKIIMTANSFFDVPELSDVCNFNYFVEGLG
;
A
#
# COMPACT_ATOMS: atom_id res chain seq x y z
N MET A 1 16.94 -11.35 -6.18
CA MET A 1 16.30 -10.29 -7.00
C MET A 1 16.83 -8.98 -6.48
N THR A 2 17.38 -8.11 -7.32
CA THR A 2 17.92 -6.79 -6.95
C THR A 2 17.35 -5.74 -7.90
N PRO A 3 17.19 -4.48 -7.45
CA PRO A 3 16.74 -3.42 -8.34
C PRO A 3 17.78 -3.14 -9.45
N PRO A 4 17.37 -2.60 -10.61
CA PRO A 4 18.30 -2.20 -11.67
C PRO A 4 19.20 -1.00 -11.30
N SER A 5 18.76 -0.18 -10.34
CA SER A 5 19.54 0.90 -9.72
C SER A 5 19.86 0.55 -8.26
N ASN A 6 20.61 1.42 -7.57
CA ASN A 6 20.84 1.31 -6.13
C ASN A 6 19.68 1.86 -5.29
N ASP A 7 18.58 2.27 -5.94
CA ASP A 7 17.41 2.78 -5.25
C ASP A 7 16.36 1.67 -5.09
N PRO A 8 15.55 1.72 -4.03
CA PRO A 8 14.37 0.88 -3.93
C PRO A 8 13.46 1.06 -5.14
N ILE A 9 12.84 -0.03 -5.60
CA ILE A 9 11.79 0.01 -6.63
C ILE A 9 10.60 -0.82 -6.16
N GLY A 10 9.40 -0.34 -6.39
CA GLY A 10 8.22 -1.09 -6.01
C GLY A 10 6.94 -0.38 -6.38
N ALA A 11 5.85 -0.97 -5.93
CA ALA A 11 4.52 -0.39 -6.04
C ALA A 11 3.67 -0.80 -4.84
N MET A 12 2.65 0.00 -4.59
CA MET A 12 1.52 -0.36 -3.75
C MET A 12 0.26 -0.48 -4.60
N TRP A 13 -0.68 -1.31 -4.16
CA TRP A 13 -2.01 -1.35 -4.76
C TRP A 13 -3.10 -1.56 -3.72
N TYR A 14 -4.23 -0.90 -3.97
CA TYR A 14 -5.34 -0.80 -3.03
C TYR A 14 -6.66 -0.60 -3.79
N HIS A 15 -7.78 -0.91 -3.15
CA HIS A 15 -9.10 -0.65 -3.73
C HIS A 15 -9.51 0.82 -3.52
N PRO A 16 -10.20 1.44 -4.49
CA PRO A 16 -10.67 2.82 -4.38
C PRO A 16 -11.85 3.00 -3.41
N THR A 17 -12.38 1.90 -2.90
CA THR A 17 -13.49 1.86 -1.96
C THR A 17 -13.28 0.68 -1.02
N LEU A 18 -13.76 0.83 0.20
CA LEU A 18 -13.76 -0.24 1.18
C LEU A 18 -15.00 -1.11 0.98
N LYS A 19 -14.82 -2.42 1.00
CA LYS A 19 -15.90 -3.41 1.01
C LYS A 19 -16.92 -3.12 2.11
N SER A 20 -16.45 -2.71 3.29
CA SER A 20 -17.33 -2.40 4.42
C SER A 20 -18.23 -1.18 4.19
N TYR A 21 -18.03 -0.46 3.08
CA TYR A 21 -18.61 0.85 2.81
C TYR A 21 -19.09 1.04 1.36
N THR A 22 -19.19 -0.04 0.58
CA THR A 22 -19.83 0.02 -0.73
C THR A 22 -21.35 0.03 -0.55
N GLY A 23 -22.03 1.05 -1.06
CA GLY A 23 -23.49 1.10 -1.14
C GLY A 23 -24.10 0.14 -2.19
N HIS A 24 -23.27 -0.71 -2.80
CA HIS A 24 -23.63 -1.58 -3.91
C HIS A 24 -23.35 -3.04 -3.56
N GLU A 25 -24.42 -3.80 -3.29
CA GLU A 25 -24.34 -5.24 -2.99
C GLU A 25 -24.11 -6.09 -4.25
N ASP A 26 -24.30 -5.51 -5.44
CA ASP A 26 -24.28 -6.23 -6.73
C ASP A 26 -22.93 -6.19 -7.48
N ILE A 27 -21.86 -5.68 -6.86
CA ILE A 27 -20.54 -5.66 -7.52
C ILE A 27 -19.97 -7.09 -7.54
N SER A 28 -19.86 -7.69 -8.73
CA SER A 28 -19.23 -8.99 -8.92
C SER A 28 -17.83 -9.01 -8.32
N SER A 29 -17.50 -10.07 -7.57
CA SER A 29 -16.20 -10.32 -6.92
C SER A 29 -15.90 -9.56 -5.61
N ILE A 30 -16.81 -8.69 -5.12
CA ILE A 30 -16.60 -8.02 -3.81
C ILE A 30 -16.70 -8.99 -2.62
N GLY A 31 -17.45 -10.09 -2.78
CA GLY A 31 -17.68 -11.06 -1.70
C GLY A 31 -16.40 -11.65 -1.10
N SER A 32 -15.35 -11.84 -1.92
CA SER A 32 -14.05 -12.35 -1.48
C SER A 32 -12.99 -11.27 -1.27
N ALA A 33 -13.32 -10.00 -1.55
CA ALA A 33 -12.41 -8.90 -1.32
C ALA A 33 -12.14 -8.65 0.17
N GLN A 34 -10.96 -8.10 0.45
CA GLN A 34 -10.57 -7.60 1.77
C GLN A 34 -10.15 -6.15 1.67
N ASP A 35 -10.47 -5.39 2.71
CA ASP A 35 -10.01 -4.02 2.91
C ASP A 35 -8.52 -4.06 3.27
N ALA A 36 -7.66 -4.07 2.25
CA ALA A 36 -6.23 -4.26 2.39
C ALA A 36 -5.43 -3.37 1.42
N MET A 37 -4.29 -2.92 1.92
CA MET A 37 -3.21 -2.35 1.12
C MET A 37 -2.17 -3.41 0.85
N ASN A 38 -1.77 -3.54 -0.40
CA ASN A 38 -0.76 -4.50 -0.80
C ASN A 38 0.46 -3.76 -1.32
N TYR A 39 1.65 -4.35 -1.17
CA TYR A 39 2.86 -3.82 -1.77
C TYR A 39 3.82 -4.91 -2.19
N ALA A 40 4.70 -4.55 -3.11
CA ALA A 40 5.91 -5.29 -3.44
C ALA A 40 7.03 -4.30 -3.71
N VAL A 41 8.14 -4.44 -2.98
CA VAL A 41 9.31 -3.56 -3.04
C VAL A 41 10.56 -4.41 -3.12
N VAL A 42 11.43 -4.10 -4.08
CA VAL A 42 12.76 -4.71 -4.23
C VAL A 42 13.81 -3.73 -3.72
N MET A 43 14.53 -4.15 -2.70
CA MET A 43 15.55 -3.35 -2.02
C MET A 43 16.96 -3.65 -2.54
N PRO A 44 17.86 -2.65 -2.57
CA PRO A 44 19.27 -2.85 -2.85
C PRO A 44 19.96 -3.68 -1.74
N PRO A 45 21.16 -4.24 -1.98
CA PRO A 45 21.91 -5.01 -0.98
C PRO A 45 22.19 -4.27 0.33
N ASP A 46 22.39 -2.95 0.26
CA ASP A 46 22.76 -2.11 1.40
C ASP A 46 21.54 -1.50 2.13
N SER A 47 20.43 -2.24 2.20
CA SER A 47 19.18 -1.77 2.84
C SER A 47 19.09 -2.06 4.35
N ALA A 48 20.22 -2.31 5.01
CA ALA A 48 20.25 -2.67 6.43
C ALA A 48 19.70 -1.54 7.31
N GLY A 49 18.81 -1.88 8.25
CA GLY A 49 18.19 -0.91 9.16
C GLY A 49 17.08 -0.06 8.55
N MET A 50 16.68 -0.34 7.30
CA MET A 50 15.49 0.27 6.71
C MET A 50 14.23 -0.51 7.07
N GLU A 51 13.09 0.19 7.04
CA GLU A 51 11.79 -0.38 7.36
C GLU A 51 10.76 0.07 6.34
N ILE A 52 9.71 -0.72 6.16
CA ILE A 52 8.52 -0.29 5.44
C ILE A 52 7.46 0.11 6.45
N ARG A 53 6.85 1.28 6.28
CA ARG A 53 5.72 1.75 7.06
C ARG A 53 4.50 1.85 6.17
N VAL A 54 3.40 1.27 6.62
CA VAL A 54 2.11 1.29 5.92
C VAL A 54 1.14 2.11 6.73
N THR A 55 0.57 3.15 6.10
CA THR A 55 -0.41 4.04 6.72
C THR A 55 -1.69 4.08 5.90
N SER A 56 -2.81 4.18 6.60
CA SER A 56 -4.15 4.23 6.02
C SER A 56 -5.02 5.17 6.83
N GLY A 57 -5.67 6.14 6.18
CA GLY A 57 -6.45 7.18 6.87
C GLY A 57 -5.64 8.00 7.87
N GLY A 58 -4.34 8.18 7.62
CA GLY A 58 -3.41 8.85 8.54
C GLY A 58 -2.98 8.00 9.75
N LYS A 59 -3.43 6.74 9.87
CA LYS A 59 -3.03 5.82 10.94
C LYS A 59 -1.98 4.82 10.44
N GLN A 60 -0.96 4.56 11.24
CA GLN A 60 -0.01 3.47 10.99
C GLN A 60 -0.69 2.12 11.22
N LEU A 61 -0.71 1.28 10.18
CA LEU A 61 -1.24 -0.09 10.23
C LEU A 61 -0.12 -1.10 10.47
N ALA A 62 1.04 -0.89 9.84
CA ALA A 62 2.19 -1.78 9.96
C ALA A 62 3.51 -1.00 9.87
N GLN A 63 4.53 -1.56 10.52
CA GLN A 63 5.92 -1.15 10.35
C GLN A 63 6.78 -2.42 10.45
N THR A 64 7.57 -2.70 9.42
CA THR A 64 8.28 -3.99 9.30
C THR A 64 9.69 -3.77 8.78
N PRO A 65 10.71 -4.43 9.37
CA PRO A 65 12.07 -4.38 8.84
C PRO A 65 12.15 -4.88 7.40
N LEU A 66 12.88 -4.16 6.55
CA LEU A 66 13.14 -4.56 5.18
C LEU A 66 14.37 -5.47 5.11
N GLN A 67 14.33 -6.41 4.18
CA GLN A 67 15.45 -7.27 3.81
C GLN A 67 15.96 -6.89 2.42
N PRO A 68 17.25 -7.13 2.09
CA PRO A 68 17.72 -7.02 0.72
C PRO A 68 16.89 -7.87 -0.25
N GLY A 69 16.61 -7.34 -1.44
CA GLY A 69 15.76 -8.00 -2.42
C GLY A 69 14.25 -7.81 -2.18
N LEU A 70 13.44 -8.82 -2.51
CA LEU A 70 11.98 -8.68 -2.56
C LEU A 70 11.34 -8.70 -1.16
N ASN A 71 10.53 -7.68 -0.87
CA ASN A 71 9.68 -7.55 0.30
C ASN A 71 8.24 -7.30 -0.18
N TYR A 72 7.27 -8.03 0.34
CA TYR A 72 5.88 -7.89 -0.04
C TYR A 72 4.96 -8.28 1.11
N ALA A 73 3.81 -7.63 1.22
CA ALA A 73 2.77 -8.01 2.15
C ALA A 73 1.40 -7.52 1.69
N SER A 74 0.37 -8.12 2.28
CA SER A 74 -1.01 -7.63 2.28
C SER A 74 -1.34 -7.17 3.70
N VAL A 75 -1.49 -5.87 3.89
CA VAL A 75 -1.83 -5.25 5.17
C VAL A 75 -3.33 -4.96 5.19
N THR A 76 -4.07 -5.76 5.95
CA THR A 76 -5.53 -5.63 6.10
C THR A 76 -5.91 -4.44 6.99
N THR A 77 -7.21 -4.23 7.19
CA THR A 77 -7.78 -3.14 8.02
C THR A 77 -7.56 -1.74 7.44
N MET A 78 -7.66 -1.64 6.10
CA MET A 78 -7.66 -0.36 5.41
C MET A 78 -8.80 0.53 5.93
N LEU A 79 -8.50 1.81 6.14
CA LEU A 79 -9.38 2.85 6.64
C LEU A 79 -9.63 3.89 5.54
N PRO A 80 -10.74 4.66 5.60
CA PRO A 80 -10.96 5.79 4.71
C PRO A 80 -9.84 6.84 4.83
N GLY A 81 -9.58 7.58 3.76
CA GLY A 81 -8.53 8.60 3.66
C GLY A 81 -7.35 8.15 2.79
N SER A 82 -6.20 8.77 3.00
CA SER A 82 -4.99 8.48 2.24
C SER A 82 -4.40 7.11 2.57
N GLN A 83 -3.81 6.47 1.56
CA GLN A 83 -3.16 5.17 1.67
C GLN A 83 -1.71 5.35 1.28
N ASN A 84 -0.76 5.05 2.15
CA ASN A 84 0.66 5.25 1.84
C ASN A 84 1.53 4.06 2.27
N VAL A 85 2.49 3.75 1.41
CA VAL A 85 3.61 2.85 1.70
C VAL A 85 4.88 3.66 1.66
N GLU A 86 5.62 3.67 2.76
CA GLU A 86 6.80 4.51 2.95
C GLU A 86 8.01 3.64 3.29
N ILE A 87 9.15 3.92 2.66
CA ILE A 87 10.42 3.38 3.11
C ILE A 87 11.03 4.35 4.11
N MET A 88 11.36 3.82 5.27
CA MET A 88 11.93 4.54 6.38
C MET A 88 13.41 4.18 6.54
N SER A 89 14.25 5.17 6.76
CA SER A 89 15.65 5.00 7.17
C SER A 89 15.97 5.98 8.29
N ASN A 90 16.43 5.48 9.43
CA ASN A 90 16.75 6.28 10.61
C ASN A 90 15.61 7.23 11.04
N GLY A 91 14.37 6.73 10.98
CA GLY A 91 13.16 7.49 11.34
C GLY A 91 12.71 8.54 10.33
N LYS A 92 13.35 8.63 9.16
CA LYS A 92 12.95 9.53 8.07
C LYS A 92 12.40 8.74 6.90
N ILE A 93 11.40 9.29 6.24
CA ILE A 93 10.89 8.78 4.96
C ILE A 93 11.95 9.08 3.89
N ILE A 94 12.35 8.05 3.14
CA ILE A 94 13.29 8.20 2.02
C ILE A 94 12.63 7.97 0.65
N MET A 95 11.49 7.28 0.61
CA MET A 95 10.71 7.06 -0.60
C MET A 95 9.26 6.71 -0.23
N THR A 96 8.30 7.07 -1.08
CA THR A 96 6.87 6.86 -0.79
C THR A 96 6.11 6.44 -2.03
N ALA A 97 5.12 5.58 -1.86
CA ALA A 97 4.00 5.45 -2.78
C ALA A 97 2.76 6.00 -2.05
N ASN A 98 2.11 6.99 -2.65
CA ASN A 98 0.90 7.62 -2.12
C ASN A 98 -0.29 7.19 -2.97
N SER A 99 -1.47 7.03 -2.35
CA SER A 99 -2.73 6.89 -3.07
C SER A 99 -2.98 8.09 -3.99
N PHE A 100 -3.58 7.83 -5.15
CA PHE A 100 -3.98 8.89 -6.10
C PHE A 100 -5.03 9.86 -5.50
N PHE A 101 -5.87 9.37 -4.59
CA PHE A 101 -6.89 10.12 -3.86
C PHE A 101 -7.21 9.46 -2.53
N ASP A 102 -7.87 10.21 -1.65
CA ASP A 102 -8.40 9.70 -0.39
C ASP A 102 -9.56 8.73 -0.64
N VAL A 103 -9.42 7.50 -0.16
CA VAL A 103 -10.49 6.49 -0.22
C VAL A 103 -11.68 7.00 0.60
N PRO A 104 -12.88 7.17 0.02
CA PRO A 104 -14.00 7.73 0.75
C PRO A 104 -14.59 6.73 1.74
N GLU A 105 -15.25 7.25 2.78
CA GLU A 105 -16.01 6.44 3.74
C GLU A 105 -17.31 5.90 3.14
N LEU A 106 -17.84 6.51 2.07
CA LEU A 106 -18.95 5.96 1.29
C LEU A 106 -18.64 6.21 -0.18
N SER A 107 -18.79 5.18 -1.00
CA SER A 107 -18.48 5.29 -2.43
C SER A 107 -19.63 4.79 -3.28
N ASP A 108 -20.00 5.62 -4.26
CA ASP A 108 -20.89 5.25 -5.38
C ASP A 108 -20.10 4.63 -6.54
N VAL A 109 -18.80 4.36 -6.36
CA VAL A 109 -17.94 3.77 -7.38
C VAL A 109 -18.26 2.27 -7.50
N CYS A 110 -18.96 1.90 -8.57
CA CYS A 110 -19.24 0.51 -8.93
C CYS A 110 -18.02 -0.27 -9.47
N ASN A 111 -16.83 0.33 -9.50
CA ASN A 111 -15.60 -0.29 -9.97
C ASN A 111 -14.72 -0.70 -8.78
N PHE A 112 -14.61 -2.01 -8.54
CA PHE A 112 -13.79 -2.60 -7.48
C PHE A 112 -12.45 -3.15 -8.01
N ASN A 113 -11.85 -2.49 -9.00
CA ASN A 113 -10.47 -2.77 -9.42
C ASN A 113 -9.45 -2.08 -8.50
N TYR A 114 -8.17 -2.37 -8.70
CA TYR A 114 -7.08 -1.77 -7.94
C TYR A 114 -6.58 -0.47 -8.58
N PHE A 115 -6.26 0.50 -7.74
CA PHE A 115 -5.29 1.54 -8.08
C PHE A 115 -3.90 1.02 -7.75
N VAL A 116 -2.93 1.34 -8.60
CA VAL A 116 -1.54 0.92 -8.47
C VAL A 116 -0.66 2.15 -8.54
N GLU A 117 0.15 2.36 -7.52
CA GLU A 117 1.01 3.53 -7.38
C GLU A 117 2.46 3.10 -7.21
N GLY A 118 3.33 3.65 -8.04
CA GLY A 118 4.76 3.39 -8.00
C GLY A 118 5.41 4.07 -6.80
N LEU A 119 6.45 3.42 -6.29
CA LEU A 119 7.32 4.02 -5.29
C LEU A 119 8.22 5.07 -5.97
N GLY A 120 8.25 6.30 -5.44
CA GLY A 120 9.02 7.42 -6.00
C GLY A 120 9.29 8.55 -5.03
#